data_AF-A0A6N7FXX7-F1
#
_entry.id   AF-A0A6N7FXX7-F1
#
_cell.length_a   1.000
_cell.length_b   1.000
_cell.length_c   1.000
_cell.angle_alpha   90.00
_cell.angle_beta   90.00
_cell.angle_gamma   90.00
#
_symmetry.space_group_name_H-M   'P 1'
#
loop_
_entity.id
_entity.type
_entity.pdbx_description
1 polymer ?
#
loop_
_entity_poly.entity_id
_entity_poly.type
_entity_poly.pdbx_seq_one_letter_code
_entity_poly.pdbx_strand_id
1 'polypeptide(L)'
;MALPSATSDVDPGTDTRASPRRGARCDLLAVTVAAGLVAAAAVVGAYLNRVGSGVVLWAPAAPLYGRWEPRFGLAALLAVLLAVAVIAWGPALAERLRWRPALALTYVTAVGWTLSLALIDGWRRGLAERLDNRWEYLDEVPGVTDISAMLTGFTDRVLLGEPGTWATHVAGHPPGALLVFVWLDRIGLSGGGVAAMVCVLVGSLAAVAVPVTLRRLGDRGERAGGNAVVRGDADG
;
A
#
# COMPACT_ATOMS: atom_id res chain seq x y z
N MET A 1 35.62 66.33 -2.95
CA MET A 1 36.25 65.01 -2.70
C MET A 1 35.24 64.17 -1.93
N ALA A 2 34.43 63.40 -2.66
CA ALA A 2 33.37 62.56 -2.14
C ALA A 2 33.59 61.15 -2.70
N LEU A 3 33.68 60.15 -1.84
CA LEU A 3 33.81 58.74 -2.21
C LEU A 3 32.40 58.13 -2.29
N PRO A 4 32.07 57.35 -3.34
CA PRO A 4 30.81 56.62 -3.40
C PRO A 4 30.88 55.34 -2.55
N SER A 5 29.85 55.16 -1.72
CA SER A 5 29.57 53.94 -0.95
C SER A 5 29.15 52.80 -1.86
N ALA A 6 29.90 51.70 -1.83
CA ALA A 6 29.52 50.43 -2.46
C ALA A 6 28.43 49.75 -1.61
N THR A 7 27.20 49.74 -2.11
CA THR A 7 26.14 48.84 -1.62
C THR A 7 26.31 47.51 -2.34
N SER A 8 26.73 46.48 -1.61
CA SER A 8 26.67 45.10 -2.06
C SER A 8 25.22 44.66 -2.17
N ASP A 9 24.70 44.55 -3.39
CA ASP A 9 23.48 43.79 -3.69
C ASP A 9 23.76 42.31 -3.39
N VAL A 10 23.33 41.86 -2.21
CA VAL A 10 23.16 40.44 -1.92
C VAL A 10 21.90 40.02 -2.65
N ASP A 11 22.05 39.29 -3.76
CA ASP A 11 20.95 38.61 -4.44
C ASP A 11 20.39 37.52 -3.49
N PRO A 12 19.19 37.69 -2.91
CA PRO A 12 18.63 36.67 -2.04
C PRO A 12 18.12 35.55 -2.93
N GLY A 13 18.95 34.52 -3.05
CA GLY A 13 18.65 33.13 -3.39
C GLY A 13 17.42 32.91 -4.27
N THR A 14 17.66 32.50 -5.51
CA THR A 14 16.69 31.88 -6.41
C THR A 14 15.78 30.89 -5.67
N ASP A 15 14.63 31.38 -5.22
CA ASP A 15 13.58 30.60 -4.61
C ASP A 15 13.01 29.71 -5.72
N THR A 16 13.56 28.50 -5.82
CA THR A 16 13.26 27.53 -6.88
C THR A 16 11.88 26.90 -6.64
N ARG A 17 10.84 27.71 -6.46
CA ARG A 17 9.45 27.25 -6.51
C ARG A 17 9.15 26.91 -7.96
N ALA A 18 9.39 25.64 -8.32
CA ALA A 18 9.00 25.10 -9.61
C ALA A 18 7.57 25.56 -9.94
N SER A 19 7.39 26.18 -11.11
CA SER A 19 6.12 26.81 -11.48
C SER A 19 4.99 25.77 -11.39
N PRO A 20 3.80 26.08 -10.83
CA PRO A 20 2.70 25.12 -10.65
C PRO A 20 2.32 24.38 -11.94
N ARG A 21 2.46 25.07 -13.09
CA ARG A 21 2.23 24.52 -14.44
C ARG A 21 3.26 23.45 -14.85
N ARG A 22 4.50 23.54 -14.37
CA ARG A 22 5.56 22.56 -14.63
C ARG A 22 5.32 21.28 -13.83
N GLY A 23 4.88 21.41 -12.57
CA GLY A 23 4.43 20.27 -11.75
C GLY A 23 3.26 19.53 -12.39
N ALA A 24 2.18 20.24 -12.75
CA ALA A 24 1.01 19.63 -13.37
C ALA A 24 1.30 18.90 -14.70
N ARG A 25 2.25 19.39 -15.51
CA ARG A 25 2.67 18.72 -16.74
C ARG A 25 3.47 17.45 -16.46
N CYS A 26 4.37 17.49 -15.47
CA CYS A 26 5.12 16.32 -15.04
C CYS A 26 4.19 15.25 -14.44
N ASP A 27 3.21 15.65 -13.64
CA ASP A 27 2.21 14.74 -13.06
C ASP A 27 1.35 14.12 -14.16
N LEU A 28 0.87 14.92 -15.11
CA LEU A 28 0.09 14.42 -16.25
C LEU A 28 0.91 13.44 -17.11
N LEU A 29 2.18 13.78 -17.38
CA LEU A 29 3.08 12.89 -18.11
C LEU A 29 3.27 11.58 -17.36
N ALA A 30 3.54 11.64 -16.04
CA ALA A 30 3.73 10.45 -15.21
C ALA A 30 2.48 9.56 -15.21
N VAL A 31 1.29 10.13 -15.03
CA VAL A 31 0.01 9.41 -15.10
C VAL A 31 -0.23 8.82 -16.48
N THR A 32 0.07 9.56 -17.55
CA THR A 32 -0.11 9.10 -18.92
C THR A 32 0.82 7.94 -19.25
N VAL A 33 2.09 8.03 -18.84
CA VAL A 33 3.06 6.93 -19.02
C VAL A 33 2.63 5.71 -18.22
N ALA A 34 2.24 5.87 -16.95
CA ALA A 34 1.77 4.76 -16.13
C ALA A 34 0.53 4.08 -16.73
N ALA A 35 -0.46 4.87 -17.17
CA ALA A 35 -1.66 4.37 -17.84
C ALA A 35 -1.31 3.65 -19.15
N GLY A 36 -0.38 4.21 -19.94
CA GLY A 36 0.11 3.60 -21.18
C GLY A 36 0.78 2.24 -20.94
N LEU A 37 1.61 2.12 -19.89
CA LEU A 37 2.24 0.86 -19.49
C LEU A 37 1.20 -0.20 -19.09
N VAL A 38 0.20 0.19 -18.29
CA VAL A 38 -0.89 -0.73 -17.89
C VAL A 38 -1.70 -1.16 -19.11
N ALA A 39 -2.04 -0.24 -20.01
CA ALA A 39 -2.77 -0.54 -21.24
C ALA A 39 -1.96 -1.47 -22.16
N ALA A 40 -0.67 -1.23 -22.32
CA ALA A 40 0.22 -2.10 -23.09
C ALA A 40 0.26 -3.51 -22.49
N ALA A 41 0.41 -3.64 -21.18
CA ALA A 41 0.40 -4.94 -20.50
C ALA A 41 -0.95 -5.68 -20.67
N ALA A 42 -2.07 -4.96 -20.61
CA ALA A 42 -3.40 -5.53 -20.87
C ALA A 42 -3.56 -6.02 -22.32
N VAL A 43 -3.13 -5.22 -23.30
CA VAL A 43 -3.22 -5.58 -24.73
C VAL A 43 -2.30 -6.75 -25.06
N VAL A 44 -1.06 -6.74 -24.59
CA VAL A 44 -0.10 -7.85 -24.78
C VAL A 44 -0.63 -9.11 -24.10
N GLY A 45 -1.12 -9.00 -22.87
CA GLY A 45 -1.72 -10.12 -22.14
C GLY A 45 -2.93 -10.70 -22.88
N ALA A 46 -3.83 -9.86 -23.39
CA ALA A 46 -4.96 -10.31 -24.20
C ALA A 46 -4.52 -10.98 -25.50
N TYR A 47 -3.52 -10.43 -26.19
CA TYR A 47 -2.95 -11.01 -27.41
C TYR A 47 -2.31 -12.38 -27.15
N LEU A 48 -1.61 -12.56 -26.04
CA LEU A 48 -1.00 -13.82 -25.66
C LEU A 48 -2.02 -14.84 -25.11
N ASN A 49 -3.13 -14.39 -24.52
CA ASN A 49 -4.22 -15.25 -24.08
C ASN A 49 -5.15 -15.71 -25.22
N ARG A 50 -4.98 -15.21 -26.45
CA ARG A 50 -5.83 -15.59 -27.59
C ARG A 50 -5.71 -17.07 -27.92
N VAL A 51 -6.81 -17.67 -28.38
CA VAL A 51 -6.81 -19.06 -28.86
C VAL A 51 -5.77 -19.23 -29.96
N GLY A 52 -4.93 -20.26 -29.85
CA GLY A 52 -3.85 -20.54 -30.81
C GLY A 52 -2.56 -19.75 -30.61
N SER A 53 -2.40 -19.01 -29.51
CA SER A 53 -1.13 -18.34 -29.19
C SER A 53 0.02 -19.31 -28.85
N GLY A 54 -0.31 -20.50 -28.36
CA GLY A 54 0.66 -21.46 -27.83
C GLY A 54 1.26 -21.05 -26.47
N VAL A 55 0.77 -19.98 -25.85
CA VAL A 55 1.28 -19.43 -24.59
C VAL A 55 0.20 -19.52 -23.50
N VAL A 56 0.58 -20.00 -22.31
CA VAL A 56 -0.32 -20.10 -21.15
C VAL A 56 0.13 -19.11 -20.07
N LEU A 57 -0.61 -18.01 -19.91
CA LEU A 57 -0.28 -16.94 -18.94
C LEU A 57 -0.88 -17.15 -17.55
N TRP A 58 -1.76 -18.14 -17.34
CA TRP A 58 -2.55 -18.34 -16.11
C TRP A 58 -3.29 -17.08 -15.58
N ALA A 59 -3.34 -16.01 -16.37
CA ALA A 59 -3.89 -14.70 -16.01
C ALA A 59 -4.89 -14.26 -17.10
N PRO A 60 -6.12 -14.81 -17.10
CA PRO A 60 -7.11 -14.49 -18.12
C PRO A 60 -7.56 -13.01 -18.07
N ALA A 61 -7.42 -12.34 -16.92
CA ALA A 61 -7.64 -10.90 -16.76
C ALA A 61 -6.32 -10.08 -16.75
N ALA A 62 -5.33 -10.49 -17.55
CA ALA A 62 -4.05 -9.80 -17.66
C ALA A 62 -4.21 -8.26 -17.76
N PRO A 63 -3.37 -7.48 -17.05
CA PRO A 63 -2.15 -7.88 -16.34
C PRO A 63 -2.38 -8.44 -14.93
N LEU A 64 -3.63 -8.55 -14.49
CA LEU A 64 -3.95 -9.06 -13.16
C LEU A 64 -4.07 -10.58 -13.17
N TYR A 65 -3.49 -11.23 -12.15
CA TYR A 65 -3.72 -12.64 -11.92
C TYR A 65 -5.14 -12.83 -11.37
N GLY A 66 -6.04 -13.29 -12.23
CA GLY A 66 -7.45 -13.43 -11.91
C GLY A 66 -8.30 -13.49 -13.17
N ARG A 67 -9.61 -13.41 -12.95
CA ARG A 67 -10.62 -13.46 -14.01
C ARG A 67 -11.59 -12.30 -13.85
N TRP A 68 -12.11 -11.81 -14.97
CA TRP A 68 -13.12 -10.77 -14.97
C TRP A 68 -14.43 -11.31 -14.41
N GLU A 69 -14.82 -10.81 -13.24
CA GLU A 69 -16.12 -11.08 -12.62
C GLU A 69 -16.72 -9.75 -12.13
N PRO A 70 -17.42 -9.01 -12.99
CA PRO A 70 -18.11 -7.80 -12.57
C PRO A 70 -19.14 -8.13 -11.50
N ARG A 71 -19.07 -7.42 -10.37
CA ARG A 71 -19.99 -7.57 -9.24
C ARG A 71 -20.62 -6.22 -8.92
N PHE A 72 -21.92 -6.24 -8.66
CA PHE A 72 -22.69 -5.05 -8.33
C PHE A 72 -23.50 -5.30 -7.06
N GLY A 73 -23.58 -4.30 -6.20
CA GLY A 73 -24.28 -4.40 -4.92
C GLY A 73 -24.05 -3.16 -4.07
N LEU A 74 -24.71 -3.11 -2.91
CA LEU A 74 -24.60 -1.97 -1.99
C LEU A 74 -23.15 -1.71 -1.58
N ALA A 75 -22.37 -2.75 -1.29
CA ALA A 75 -20.95 -2.61 -0.93
C ALA A 75 -20.11 -2.01 -2.07
N ALA A 76 -20.39 -2.38 -3.33
CA ALA A 76 -19.75 -1.77 -4.50
C ALA A 76 -20.13 -0.29 -4.64
N LEU A 77 -21.41 0.05 -4.42
CA LEU A 77 -21.86 1.44 -4.41
C LEU A 77 -21.17 2.25 -3.29
N LEU A 78 -21.07 1.70 -2.08
CA LEU A 78 -20.39 2.35 -0.96
C LEU A 78 -18.91 2.59 -1.25
N ALA A 79 -18.22 1.63 -1.89
CA ALA A 79 -16.87 1.83 -2.36
C ALA A 79 -16.85 3.02 -3.33
N VAL A 80 -17.60 3.00 -4.42
CA VAL A 80 -17.64 4.10 -5.41
C VAL A 80 -17.94 5.47 -4.76
N LEU A 81 -18.91 5.54 -3.86
CA LEU A 81 -19.24 6.76 -3.13
C LEU A 81 -18.07 7.26 -2.26
N LEU A 82 -17.35 6.37 -1.57
CA LEU A 82 -16.15 6.73 -0.83
C LEU A 82 -15.05 7.25 -1.75
N ALA A 83 -14.78 6.63 -2.90
CA ALA A 83 -13.79 7.14 -3.86
C ALA A 83 -14.15 8.55 -4.33
N VAL A 84 -15.40 8.75 -4.76
CA VAL A 84 -15.88 10.07 -5.20
C VAL A 84 -15.75 11.09 -4.07
N ALA A 85 -16.09 10.72 -2.84
CA ALA A 85 -15.97 11.60 -1.68
C ALA A 85 -14.50 12.01 -1.40
N VAL A 86 -13.57 11.04 -1.44
CA VAL A 86 -12.13 11.33 -1.28
C VAL A 86 -11.61 12.22 -2.39
N ILE A 87 -12.01 11.99 -3.65
CA ILE A 87 -11.54 12.79 -4.78
C ILE A 87 -12.10 14.21 -4.72
N ALA A 88 -13.40 14.35 -4.42
CA ALA A 88 -14.10 15.64 -4.45
C ALA A 88 -13.76 16.52 -3.24
N TRP A 89 -13.67 15.93 -2.04
CA TRP A 89 -13.52 16.69 -0.79
C TRP A 89 -12.18 16.46 -0.08
N GLY A 90 -11.45 15.39 -0.40
CA GLY A 90 -10.19 15.03 0.26
C GLY A 90 -9.16 16.15 0.29
N PRO A 91 -8.84 16.83 -0.84
CA PRO A 91 -7.87 17.94 -0.85
C PRO A 91 -8.30 19.08 0.09
N ALA A 92 -9.56 19.51 0.00
CA ALA A 92 -10.08 20.59 0.84
C ALA A 92 -10.09 20.22 2.34
N LEU A 93 -10.39 18.95 2.68
CA LEU A 93 -10.33 18.47 4.06
C LEU A 93 -8.89 18.37 4.56
N ALA A 94 -7.94 17.95 3.72
CA ALA A 94 -6.52 17.85 4.07
C ALA A 94 -5.91 19.21 4.41
N GLU A 95 -6.35 20.29 3.74
CA GLU A 95 -5.93 21.66 4.04
C GLU A 95 -6.55 22.23 5.31
N ARG A 96 -7.78 21.83 5.64
CA ARG A 96 -8.56 22.41 6.75
C ARG A 96 -8.40 21.68 8.08
N LEU A 97 -8.21 20.36 8.04
CA LEU A 97 -8.15 19.55 9.25
C LEU A 97 -6.80 19.66 9.94
N ARG A 98 -6.83 19.68 11.27
CA ARG A 98 -5.62 19.49 12.07
C ARG A 98 -5.05 18.09 11.81
N TRP A 99 -3.74 17.95 11.93
CA TRP A 99 -3.02 16.71 11.61
C TRP A 99 -3.62 15.43 12.21
N ARG A 100 -3.97 15.44 13.51
CA ARG A 100 -4.50 14.24 14.20
C ARG A 100 -5.88 13.82 13.65
N PRO A 101 -6.89 14.71 13.56
CA PRO A 101 -8.13 14.42 12.86
C PRO A 101 -7.95 13.99 11.41
N ALA A 102 -7.02 14.61 10.66
CA ALA A 102 -6.76 14.22 9.28
C ALA A 102 -6.29 12.76 9.18
N LEU A 103 -5.34 12.34 10.03
CA LEU A 103 -4.88 10.95 10.07
C LEU A 103 -5.99 9.97 10.49
N ALA A 104 -6.81 10.34 11.48
CA ALA A 104 -7.92 9.51 11.93
C ALA A 104 -8.96 9.33 10.81
N LEU A 105 -9.30 10.40 10.10
CA LEU A 105 -10.22 10.35 8.96
C LEU A 105 -9.64 9.45 7.85
N THR A 106 -8.38 9.65 7.49
CA THR A 106 -7.69 8.81 6.49
C THR A 106 -7.73 7.32 6.86
N TYR A 107 -7.48 6.99 8.13
CA TYR A 107 -7.56 5.61 8.61
C TYR A 107 -8.97 5.03 8.47
N VAL A 108 -9.98 5.74 8.97
CA VAL A 108 -11.38 5.28 8.90
C VAL A 108 -11.84 5.13 7.46
N THR A 109 -11.47 6.08 6.58
CA THR A 109 -11.76 5.98 5.15
C THR A 109 -11.07 4.79 4.51
N ALA A 110 -9.80 4.50 4.85
CA ALA A 110 -9.09 3.33 4.36
C ALA A 110 -9.74 2.01 4.81
N VAL A 111 -10.13 1.90 6.09
CA VAL A 111 -10.87 0.73 6.61
C VAL A 111 -12.20 0.58 5.90
N GLY A 112 -12.99 1.66 5.81
CA GLY A 112 -14.31 1.66 5.18
C GLY A 112 -14.25 1.29 3.69
N TRP A 113 -13.25 1.80 2.97
CA TRP A 113 -13.01 1.47 1.57
C TRP A 113 -12.66 -0.01 1.40
N THR A 114 -11.69 -0.52 2.17
CA THR A 114 -11.26 -1.93 2.09
C THR A 114 -12.40 -2.88 2.44
N LEU A 115 -13.18 -2.59 3.48
CA LEU A 115 -14.35 -3.40 3.83
C LEU A 115 -15.44 -3.33 2.75
N SER A 116 -15.68 -2.16 2.17
CA SER A 116 -16.64 -2.02 1.08
C SER A 116 -16.27 -2.87 -0.13
N LEU A 117 -14.97 -2.92 -0.48
CA LEU A 117 -14.47 -3.80 -1.55
C LEU A 117 -14.56 -5.28 -1.18
N ALA A 118 -14.12 -5.65 0.02
CA ALA A 118 -14.14 -7.05 0.46
C ALA A 118 -15.58 -7.60 0.52
N LEU A 119 -16.54 -6.78 0.95
CA LEU A 119 -17.93 -7.18 1.13
C LEU A 119 -18.77 -7.13 -0.16
N ILE A 120 -18.16 -6.86 -1.33
CA ILE A 120 -18.85 -6.94 -2.62
C ILE A 120 -19.46 -8.33 -2.83
N ASP A 121 -18.73 -9.39 -2.43
CA ASP A 121 -19.18 -10.78 -2.49
C ASP A 121 -19.87 -11.25 -1.18
N GLY A 122 -20.17 -10.31 -0.28
CA GLY A 122 -20.71 -10.59 1.06
C GLY A 122 -19.66 -11.08 2.06
N TRP A 123 -20.07 -11.17 3.33
CA TRP A 123 -19.17 -11.50 4.45
C TRP A 123 -18.42 -12.82 4.27
N ARG A 124 -19.14 -13.89 3.90
CA ARG A 124 -18.58 -15.24 3.86
C ARG A 124 -17.52 -15.39 2.77
N ARG A 125 -17.90 -15.21 1.50
CA ARG A 125 -16.98 -15.35 0.36
C ARG A 125 -15.96 -14.22 0.27
N GLY A 126 -16.38 -13.00 0.61
CA GLY A 126 -15.59 -11.79 0.42
C GLY A 126 -14.56 -11.52 1.51
N LEU A 127 -14.78 -12.06 2.72
CA LEU A 127 -13.92 -11.79 3.87
C LEU A 127 -13.55 -13.06 4.63
N ALA A 128 -14.53 -13.80 5.16
CA ALA A 128 -14.27 -14.89 6.12
C ALA A 128 -13.54 -16.09 5.50
N GLU A 129 -13.90 -16.50 4.28
CA GLU A 129 -13.29 -17.65 3.60
C GLU A 129 -11.98 -17.30 2.87
N ARG A 130 -11.61 -16.01 2.79
CA ARG A 130 -10.44 -15.59 1.98
C ARG A 130 -9.12 -16.07 2.56
N LEU A 131 -9.01 -16.10 3.89
CA LEU A 131 -7.84 -16.63 4.60
C LEU A 131 -8.03 -18.07 5.07
N ASP A 132 -9.22 -18.63 4.89
CA ASP A 132 -9.61 -19.96 5.38
C ASP A 132 -9.68 -20.94 4.21
N ASN A 133 -8.52 -21.23 3.63
CA ASN A 133 -8.37 -22.25 2.60
C ASN A 133 -6.97 -22.88 2.67
N ARG A 134 -6.82 -24.05 2.03
CA ARG A 134 -5.59 -24.89 2.08
C ARG A 134 -4.29 -24.22 1.60
N TRP A 135 -4.38 -23.06 0.96
CA TRP A 135 -3.20 -22.34 0.47
C TRP A 135 -2.80 -21.17 1.37
N GLU A 136 -3.59 -20.91 2.42
CA GLU A 136 -3.47 -19.77 3.32
C GLU A 136 -2.88 -20.14 4.67
N TYR A 137 -2.51 -19.10 5.43
CA TYR A 137 -1.92 -19.24 6.76
C TYR A 137 -2.76 -20.05 7.75
N LEU A 138 -4.09 -19.93 7.70
CA LEU A 138 -4.95 -20.55 8.72
C LEU A 138 -4.98 -22.07 8.65
N ASP A 139 -4.70 -22.65 7.49
CA ASP A 139 -4.62 -24.11 7.32
C ASP A 139 -3.46 -24.70 8.15
N GLU A 140 -2.37 -23.94 8.30
CA GLU A 140 -1.18 -24.37 9.03
C GLU A 140 -1.27 -24.13 10.54
N VAL A 141 -2.11 -23.18 10.98
CA VAL A 141 -2.20 -22.77 12.40
C VAL A 141 -2.41 -23.96 13.35
N PRO A 142 -3.36 -24.89 13.11
CA PRO A 142 -3.56 -26.05 14.00
C PRO A 142 -2.34 -26.96 14.10
N GLY A 143 -1.47 -26.97 13.09
CA GLY A 143 -0.24 -27.77 13.06
C GLY A 143 0.91 -27.17 13.88
N VAL A 144 0.83 -25.91 14.29
CA VAL A 144 1.89 -25.21 15.03
C VAL A 144 1.72 -25.38 16.54
N THR A 145 2.21 -26.51 17.05
CA THR A 145 2.21 -26.83 18.48
C THR A 145 3.40 -26.19 19.22
N ASP A 146 4.58 -26.14 18.59
CA ASP A 146 5.81 -25.54 19.13
C ASP A 146 6.35 -24.43 18.21
N ILE A 147 6.36 -23.19 18.71
CA ILE A 147 6.83 -22.01 17.97
C ILE A 147 8.34 -22.06 17.74
N SER A 148 9.13 -22.54 18.71
CA SER A 148 10.59 -22.60 18.60
C SER A 148 11.00 -23.61 17.53
N ALA A 149 10.37 -24.79 17.56
CA ALA A 149 10.57 -25.82 16.54
C ALA A 149 10.12 -25.33 15.16
N MET A 150 8.95 -24.69 15.08
CA MET A 150 8.44 -24.12 13.83
C MET A 150 9.40 -23.06 13.26
N LEU A 151 9.95 -22.17 14.08
CA LEU A 151 10.90 -21.15 13.64
C LEU A 151 12.24 -21.75 13.19
N THR A 152 12.74 -22.75 13.92
CA THR A 152 14.02 -23.40 13.61
C THR A 152 13.94 -24.19 12.30
N GLY A 153 12.85 -24.91 12.08
CA GLY A 153 12.63 -25.74 10.89
C GLY A 153 11.81 -25.05 9.78
N PHE A 154 11.57 -23.74 9.87
CA PHE A 154 10.65 -23.06 8.94
C PHE A 154 11.09 -23.23 7.48
N THR A 155 12.38 -23.04 7.22
CA THR A 155 12.95 -23.08 5.87
C THR A 155 12.94 -24.47 5.25
N ASP A 156 12.93 -25.52 6.07
CA ASP A 156 12.99 -26.91 5.61
C ASP A 156 11.71 -27.33 4.87
N ARG A 157 10.61 -26.62 5.12
CA ARG A 157 9.28 -26.90 4.56
C ARG A 157 8.86 -25.87 3.50
N VAL A 158 9.75 -24.99 3.02
CA VAL A 158 9.42 -23.96 2.01
C VAL A 158 9.42 -24.53 0.59
N LEU A 159 10.18 -25.60 0.32
CA LEU A 159 10.34 -26.14 -1.03
C LEU A 159 9.07 -26.87 -1.51
N LEU A 160 8.51 -26.42 -2.63
CA LEU A 160 7.33 -26.99 -3.26
C LEU A 160 7.58 -28.42 -3.78
N GLY A 161 6.66 -29.33 -3.49
CA GLY A 161 6.64 -30.69 -4.04
C GLY A 161 7.09 -31.80 -3.08
N GLU A 162 7.53 -31.45 -1.87
CA GLU A 162 7.90 -32.41 -0.83
C GLU A 162 6.71 -32.75 0.09
N PRO A 163 6.66 -33.97 0.66
CA PRO A 163 5.69 -34.27 1.70
C PRO A 163 5.86 -33.34 2.91
N GLY A 164 4.78 -32.65 3.29
CA GLY A 164 4.78 -31.75 4.44
C GLY A 164 5.26 -30.32 4.16
N THR A 165 5.43 -29.91 2.89
CA THR A 165 5.66 -28.49 2.54
C THR A 165 4.55 -27.60 3.10
N TRP A 166 4.91 -26.38 3.48
CA TRP A 166 3.97 -25.32 3.86
C TRP A 166 2.96 -24.99 2.75
N ALA A 167 1.77 -24.57 3.15
CA ALA A 167 0.82 -23.87 2.30
C ALA A 167 1.51 -22.71 1.55
N THR A 168 1.09 -22.45 0.31
CA THR A 168 1.81 -21.55 -0.61
C THR A 168 2.04 -20.15 -0.04
N HIS A 169 1.05 -19.56 0.64
CA HIS A 169 1.24 -18.24 1.26
C HIS A 169 2.18 -18.27 2.47
N VAL A 170 2.21 -19.36 3.23
CA VAL A 170 3.16 -19.51 4.34
C VAL A 170 4.58 -19.63 3.79
N ALA A 171 4.80 -20.47 2.78
CA ALA A 171 6.11 -20.66 2.16
C ALA A 171 6.69 -19.37 1.54
N GLY A 172 5.82 -18.48 1.04
CA GLY A 172 6.21 -17.26 0.33
C GLY A 172 6.63 -16.08 1.22
N HIS A 173 6.48 -16.17 2.54
CA HIS A 173 6.64 -15.04 3.45
C HIS A 173 7.44 -15.39 4.72
N PRO A 174 8.06 -14.40 5.39
CA PRO A 174 8.72 -14.64 6.67
C PRO A 174 7.74 -15.23 7.71
N PRO A 175 8.22 -16.11 8.62
CA PRO A 175 7.37 -16.84 9.56
C PRO A 175 6.59 -15.94 10.52
N GLY A 176 7.01 -14.68 10.69
CA GLY A 176 6.32 -13.68 11.50
C GLY A 176 4.86 -13.48 11.09
N ALA A 177 4.52 -13.60 9.81
CA ALA A 177 3.13 -13.50 9.34
C ALA A 177 2.28 -14.65 9.87
N LEU A 178 2.76 -15.90 9.79
CA LEU A 178 2.07 -17.07 10.36
C LEU A 178 1.92 -16.92 11.89
N LEU A 179 2.97 -16.44 12.58
CA LEU A 179 2.93 -16.25 14.03
C LEU A 179 1.81 -15.32 14.49
N VAL A 180 1.44 -14.29 13.71
CA VAL A 180 0.30 -13.42 14.06
C VAL A 180 -0.98 -14.25 14.18
N PHE A 181 -1.23 -15.15 13.24
CA PHE A 181 -2.43 -15.99 13.25
C PHE A 181 -2.37 -17.09 14.31
N VAL A 182 -1.19 -17.67 14.56
CA VAL A 182 -0.98 -18.61 15.68
C VAL A 182 -1.28 -17.94 17.02
N TRP A 183 -0.83 -16.69 17.21
CA TRP A 183 -1.11 -15.94 18.44
C TRP A 183 -2.59 -15.58 18.58
N LEU A 184 -3.26 -15.16 17.49
CA LEU A 184 -4.70 -14.91 17.50
C LEU A 184 -5.49 -16.15 17.90
N ASP A 185 -5.16 -17.32 17.34
CA ASP A 185 -5.78 -18.59 17.71
C ASP A 185 -5.57 -18.92 19.20
N ARG A 186 -4.34 -18.77 19.70
CA ARG A 186 -4.01 -19.04 21.13
C ARG A 186 -4.75 -18.15 22.12
N ILE A 187 -5.11 -16.93 21.75
CA ILE A 187 -5.90 -16.02 22.60
C ILE A 187 -7.42 -16.14 22.37
N GLY A 188 -7.86 -17.15 21.60
CA GLY A 188 -9.27 -17.43 21.34
C GLY A 188 -9.90 -16.60 20.22
N LEU A 189 -9.09 -15.92 19.42
CA LEU A 189 -9.50 -15.10 18.28
C LEU A 189 -9.25 -15.84 16.95
N SER A 190 -9.75 -17.07 16.85
CA SER A 190 -9.55 -17.94 15.70
C SER A 190 -10.55 -17.68 14.56
N GLY A 191 -10.24 -18.24 13.39
CA GLY A 191 -11.12 -18.24 12.21
C GLY A 191 -10.89 -17.09 11.22
N GLY A 192 -11.26 -17.36 9.97
CA GLY A 192 -10.95 -16.47 8.83
C GLY A 192 -11.58 -15.09 8.89
N GLY A 193 -12.77 -14.94 9.47
CA GLY A 193 -13.40 -13.63 9.63
C GLY A 193 -12.63 -12.70 10.58
N VAL A 194 -12.14 -13.24 11.70
CA VAL A 194 -11.33 -12.48 12.67
C VAL A 194 -9.97 -12.16 12.08
N ALA A 195 -9.29 -13.16 11.51
CA ALA A 195 -8.02 -12.99 10.83
C ALA A 195 -8.09 -11.90 9.74
N ALA A 196 -9.11 -11.95 8.88
CA ALA A 196 -9.28 -10.98 7.81
C ALA A 196 -9.57 -9.57 8.36
N MET A 197 -10.36 -9.44 9.42
CA MET A 197 -10.60 -8.14 10.06
C MET A 197 -9.31 -7.55 10.65
N VAL A 198 -8.49 -8.37 11.31
CA VAL A 198 -7.17 -7.94 11.80
C VAL A 198 -6.30 -7.46 10.64
N CYS A 199 -6.25 -8.20 9.53
CA CYS A 199 -5.51 -7.78 8.33
C CYS A 199 -6.02 -6.45 7.76
N VAL A 200 -7.34 -6.24 7.71
CA VAL A 200 -7.93 -4.97 7.25
C VAL A 200 -7.53 -3.83 8.17
N LEU A 201 -7.74 -3.98 9.47
CA LEU A 201 -7.47 -2.91 10.45
C LEU A 201 -5.98 -2.56 10.50
N VAL A 202 -5.10 -3.57 10.60
CA VAL A 202 -3.65 -3.36 10.64
C VAL A 202 -3.13 -2.86 9.30
N GLY A 203 -3.58 -3.45 8.19
CA GLY A 203 -3.18 -3.03 6.84
C GLY A 203 -3.58 -1.59 6.54
N SER A 204 -4.77 -1.16 6.98
CA SER A 204 -5.22 0.23 6.83
C SER A 204 -4.36 1.25 7.60
N LEU A 205 -3.55 0.83 8.58
CA LEU A 205 -2.57 1.74 9.22
C LEU A 205 -1.52 2.25 8.24
N ALA A 206 -1.29 1.58 7.10
CA ALA A 206 -0.39 2.07 6.07
C ALA A 206 -0.77 3.49 5.60
N ALA A 207 -2.08 3.78 5.51
CA ALA A 207 -2.60 5.09 5.13
C ALA A 207 -2.26 6.21 6.13
N VAL A 208 -1.90 5.84 7.37
CA VAL A 208 -1.40 6.75 8.41
C VAL A 208 0.12 6.75 8.47
N ALA A 209 0.74 5.57 8.38
CA ALA A 209 2.17 5.40 8.51
C ALA A 209 2.95 6.14 7.42
N VAL A 210 2.47 6.10 6.17
CA VAL A 210 3.11 6.79 5.03
C VAL A 210 3.21 8.30 5.26
N PRO A 211 2.11 9.06 5.45
CA PRO A 211 2.21 10.51 5.66
C PRO A 211 2.97 10.88 6.92
N VAL A 212 2.88 10.07 8.00
CA VAL A 212 3.71 10.27 9.20
C VAL A 212 5.20 10.12 8.88
N THR A 213 5.57 9.10 8.10
CA THR A 213 6.96 8.83 7.73
C THR A 213 7.52 9.94 6.83
N LEU A 214 6.75 10.34 5.81
CA LEU A 214 7.12 11.44 4.92
C LEU A 214 7.33 12.75 5.67
N ARG A 215 6.44 13.08 6.60
CA ARG A 215 6.59 14.26 7.45
C ARG A 215 7.86 14.19 8.29
N ARG A 216 8.15 13.05 8.91
CA ARG A 216 9.36 12.86 9.74
C ARG A 216 10.66 12.93 8.92
N LEU A 217 10.65 12.46 7.67
CA LEU A 217 11.80 12.56 6.77
C LEU A 217 12.00 13.98 6.24
N GLY A 218 10.91 14.68 5.91
CA GLY A 218 10.93 16.09 5.51
C GLY A 218 11.53 16.98 6.59
N ASP A 219 11.06 16.85 7.84
CA ASP A 219 11.58 17.59 8.99
C ASP A 219 13.11 17.38 9.20
N ARG A 220 13.65 16.22 8.81
CA ARG A 220 15.09 15.92 8.92
C ARG A 220 15.89 16.55 7.78
N GLY A 221 15.36 16.51 6.56
CA GLY A 221 15.99 17.12 5.38
C GLY A 221 16.16 18.63 5.54
N GLU A 222 15.12 19.30 6.05
CA GLU A 222 15.15 20.74 6.34
C GLU A 222 16.17 21.09 7.44
N ARG A 223 16.24 20.30 8.51
CA ARG A 223 17.23 20.49 9.59
C ARG A 223 18.67 20.25 9.13
N ALA A 224 18.91 19.25 8.28
CA ALA A 224 20.24 18.97 7.72
C ALA A 224 20.69 20.07 6.75
N GLY A 225 19.78 20.59 5.92
CA GLY A 225 20.05 21.72 5.03
C GLY A 225 20.33 23.03 5.80
N GLY A 226 19.54 23.33 6.84
CA GLY A 226 19.77 24.51 7.68
C GLY A 226 21.10 24.48 8.44
N ASN A 227 21.53 23.31 8.93
CA ASN A 227 22.80 23.19 9.65
C ASN A 227 24.03 23.26 8.73
N ALA A 228 23.87 22.96 7.44
CA ALA A 228 24.93 23.14 6.43
C ALA A 228 25.08 24.62 6.02
N VAL A 229 23.98 25.38 5.93
CA VAL A 229 24.00 26.81 5.64
C VAL A 229 24.65 27.62 6.77
N VAL A 230 24.33 27.30 8.03
CA VAL A 230 24.91 28.01 9.21
C VAL A 230 26.43 27.77 9.34
N ARG A 231 26.96 26.66 8.83
CA ARG A 231 28.40 26.36 8.89
C ARG A 231 29.22 27.05 7.80
N GLY A 232 28.59 27.50 6.72
CA GLY A 232 29.26 28.23 5.63
C GLY A 232 29.55 29.70 5.94
N ASP A 233 28.81 30.30 6.87
CA ASP A 233 28.97 31.72 7.26
C ASP A 233 29.98 31.95 8.40
N ALA A 234 30.52 30.89 9.00
CA ALA A 234 31.45 30.99 10.13
C ALA A 234 32.94 30.97 9.73
N ASP A 235 33.24 30.72 8.45
CA ASP A 235 34.60 30.57 7.91
C ASP A 235 34.98 31.71 6.92
N GLY A 236 34.32 32.87 7.00
CA GLY A 236 34.54 34.06 6.14
C GLY A 236 35.12 35.26 6.87
#